data_AF-A0A9D4VBI0-F1
#
_entry.id   AF-A0A9D4VBI0-F1
#
_cell.length_a   1.000
_cell.length_b   1.000
_cell.length_c   1.000
_cell.angle_alpha   90.00
_cell.angle_beta   90.00
_cell.angle_gamma   90.00
#
_symmetry.space_group_name_H-M   'P 1'
#
loop_
_entity.id
_entity.type
_entity.pdbx_description
1 polymer ?
#
loop_
_entity_poly.entity_id
_entity_poly.type
_entity_poly.pdbx_seq_one_letter_code
_entity_poly.pdbx_strand_id
1 'polypeptide(L)'
;MTRGRRDGVALMLLHVLTIVILCSTTNVQLMRLARAAFAAAPTPYSNNNADDIPTDDQRQALPEDVMMKIENTKLLLQDGAMLALVNGSSTYSSAAPACAADRFDAVSVALNSVGGLLLEDRLSAASHEVSEASTGLSACQSALAATAITSAEKQQATAILKQAILLLQLASLSLNRLEKLPIIEPPMNAELDIIFLQSLEFPSGDNAPKKSRAIEGCWRDGTSCQFSKCGRGKRLPMCAMGFAYGVTGGAVGLDYVVTNDGDDPLNPQPGSLRYGVGLARGTIGGVWITFDHSMIIQLRTMLWIRSSTTIDGRGANIAIGGQLISVRGATNVILHNFQINSVPDTDTVHIFGGSTKVWVDHMTSFDAVRGLISVLKQSTDVTISNCKLWNPNFNMLLGASDSDIGDKNMRVTIYRNWFKDSKQRMPHCRWGFCHVTNNLYTNWGFYAIGGRVYANILSESNVFIPGMRQEVTPWFPGANLDPYFDDSAHIVSHNDLFLNGATFHQFNQSFLSNMDPPYASSASYPPLHSDLHALPDFLGSCSGAIVEHSILAKCRDLVGFQ
;
A
#
# COMPACT_ATOMS: atom_id res chain seq x y z
N MET A 1 31.29 -10.49 12.07
CA MET A 1 30.52 -11.56 12.76
C MET A 1 29.01 -11.32 12.81
N THR A 2 28.51 -10.09 12.58
CA THR A 2 27.07 -9.76 12.57
C THR A 2 26.35 -10.00 11.23
N ARG A 3 27.09 -10.18 10.12
CA ARG A 3 26.54 -10.47 8.77
C ARG A 3 26.04 -11.92 8.63
N GLY A 4 26.80 -12.91 9.10
CA GLY A 4 26.43 -14.33 9.00
C GLY A 4 25.29 -14.80 9.92
N ARG A 5 24.83 -13.96 10.86
CA ARG A 5 23.71 -14.29 11.78
C ARG A 5 22.33 -13.92 11.21
N ARG A 6 22.26 -12.88 10.36
CA ARG A 6 21.03 -12.42 9.69
C ARG A 6 20.61 -13.34 8.56
N ASP A 7 21.58 -13.77 7.76
CA ASP A 7 21.35 -14.74 6.69
C ASP A 7 20.89 -16.08 7.28
N GLY A 8 21.40 -16.48 8.46
CA GLY A 8 20.96 -17.69 9.14
C GLY A 8 19.51 -17.66 9.63
N VAL A 9 19.02 -16.53 10.16
CA VAL A 9 17.65 -16.40 10.67
C VAL A 9 16.63 -16.30 9.54
N ALA A 10 16.91 -15.50 8.52
CA ALA A 10 16.05 -15.39 7.33
C ALA A 10 16.02 -16.70 6.54
N LEU A 11 17.17 -17.38 6.40
CA LEU A 11 17.24 -18.70 5.76
C LEU A 11 16.51 -19.76 6.60
N MET A 12 16.56 -19.70 7.93
CA MET A 12 15.78 -20.62 8.78
C MET A 12 14.27 -20.36 8.69
N LEU A 13 13.81 -19.10 8.67
CA LEU A 13 12.40 -18.76 8.48
C LEU A 13 11.91 -19.15 7.09
N LEU A 14 12.71 -18.93 6.04
CA LEU A 14 12.40 -19.37 4.68
C LEU A 14 12.39 -20.89 4.58
N HIS A 15 13.29 -21.60 5.27
CA HIS A 15 13.24 -23.06 5.38
C HIS A 15 11.95 -23.52 6.08
N VAL A 16 11.57 -22.91 7.21
CA VAL A 16 10.31 -23.23 7.91
C VAL A 16 9.10 -22.98 7.02
N LEU A 17 9.05 -21.86 6.30
CA LEU A 17 7.96 -21.55 5.37
C LEU A 17 7.90 -22.55 4.21
N THR A 18 9.05 -22.89 3.64
CA THR A 18 9.17 -23.87 2.55
C THR A 18 8.73 -25.25 3.02
N ILE A 19 9.10 -25.64 4.25
CA ILE A 19 8.68 -26.88 4.89
C ILE A 19 7.16 -26.92 5.10
N VAL A 20 6.56 -25.82 5.60
CA VAL A 20 5.10 -25.69 5.79
C VAL A 20 4.35 -25.77 4.45
N ILE A 21 4.86 -25.09 3.41
CA ILE A 21 4.28 -25.15 2.06
C ILE A 21 4.38 -26.56 1.48
N LEU A 22 5.54 -27.20 1.58
CA LEU A 22 5.71 -28.60 1.14
C LEU A 22 4.74 -29.52 1.89
N CYS A 23 4.60 -29.39 3.20
CA CYS A 23 3.61 -30.14 3.99
C CYS A 23 2.16 -29.88 3.53
N SER A 24 1.80 -28.65 3.17
CA SER A 24 0.46 -28.33 2.64
C SER A 24 0.19 -29.00 1.29
N THR A 25 1.17 -29.00 0.37
CA THR A 25 1.05 -29.69 -0.92
C THR A 25 1.02 -31.21 -0.77
N THR A 26 1.74 -31.72 0.23
CA THR A 26 1.76 -33.14 0.59
C THR A 26 0.41 -33.56 1.18
N ASN A 27 -0.22 -32.70 1.98
CA ASN A 27 -1.57 -32.87 2.53
C ASN A 27 -2.63 -32.96 1.42
N VAL A 28 -2.52 -32.11 0.39
CA VAL A 28 -3.40 -32.17 -0.80
C VAL A 28 -3.24 -33.50 -1.56
N GLN A 29 -2.01 -34.01 -1.69
CA GLN A 29 -1.79 -35.33 -2.30
C GLN A 29 -2.32 -36.47 -1.42
N LEU A 30 -2.18 -36.37 -0.09
CA LEU A 30 -2.73 -37.33 0.86
C LEU A 30 -4.26 -37.37 0.83
N MET A 31 -4.92 -36.20 0.78
CA MET A 31 -6.38 -36.09 0.64
C MET A 31 -6.87 -36.75 -0.65
N ARG A 32 -6.12 -36.63 -1.76
CA ARG A 32 -6.43 -37.30 -3.03
C ARG A 32 -6.26 -38.82 -2.94
N LEU A 33 -5.17 -39.30 -2.34
CA LEU A 33 -4.91 -40.73 -2.15
C LEU A 33 -5.90 -41.36 -1.16
N ALA A 34 -6.26 -40.66 -0.08
CA ALA A 34 -7.29 -41.09 0.86
C ALA A 34 -8.64 -41.23 0.14
N ARG A 35 -9.06 -40.22 -0.64
CA ARG A 35 -10.27 -40.30 -1.46
C ARG A 35 -10.24 -41.48 -2.44
N ALA A 36 -9.11 -41.75 -3.09
CA ALA A 36 -8.96 -42.88 -4.01
C ALA A 36 -9.05 -44.24 -3.29
N ALA A 37 -8.42 -44.37 -2.12
CA ALA A 37 -8.46 -45.60 -1.32
C ALA A 37 -9.85 -45.89 -0.73
N PHE A 38 -10.62 -44.84 -0.36
CA PHE A 38 -11.98 -44.99 0.17
C PHE A 38 -13.05 -45.19 -0.91
N ALA A 39 -12.80 -44.76 -2.16
CA ALA A 39 -13.67 -45.07 -3.31
C ALA A 39 -13.55 -46.54 -3.77
N ALA A 40 -12.49 -47.25 -3.37
CA ALA A 40 -12.23 -48.64 -3.74
C ALA A 40 -12.75 -49.67 -2.72
N ALA A 41 -13.41 -49.26 -1.64
CA ALA A 41 -14.00 -50.19 -0.69
C ALA A 41 -15.31 -50.78 -1.26
N PRO A 42 -15.45 -52.13 -1.35
CA PRO A 42 -16.65 -52.72 -1.91
C PRO A 42 -17.84 -52.47 -0.97
N THR A 43 -18.84 -51.74 -1.45
CA THR A 43 -20.16 -51.67 -0.82
C THR A 43 -20.87 -53.03 -1.00
N PRO A 44 -21.30 -53.71 0.08
CA PRO A 44 -22.19 -54.84 -0.06
C PRO A 44 -23.61 -54.30 -0.17
N TYR A 45 -24.24 -54.40 -1.33
CA TYR A 45 -25.61 -54.90 -1.54
C TYR A 45 -26.18 -54.56 -2.92
N SER A 46 -26.87 -55.56 -3.42
CA SER A 46 -27.46 -55.79 -4.73
C SER A 46 -28.76 -55.03 -4.99
N ASN A 47 -29.08 -54.90 -6.28
CA ASN A 47 -30.41 -54.98 -6.90
C ASN A 47 -31.46 -53.90 -6.57
N ASN A 48 -31.79 -53.02 -7.54
CA ASN A 48 -32.88 -53.24 -8.50
C ASN A 48 -33.27 -51.97 -9.28
N ASN A 49 -33.67 -52.22 -10.53
CA ASN A 49 -34.55 -51.45 -11.42
C ASN A 49 -33.96 -50.33 -12.29
N ALA A 50 -33.94 -50.64 -13.59
CA ALA A 50 -34.02 -49.72 -14.70
C ALA A 50 -35.32 -48.90 -14.66
N ASP A 51 -35.27 -47.62 -15.04
CA ASP A 51 -35.96 -47.07 -16.23
C ASP A 51 -35.87 -45.53 -16.24
N ASP A 52 -35.94 -44.98 -17.45
CA ASP A 52 -36.10 -43.56 -17.86
C ASP A 52 -34.86 -42.64 -18.01
N ILE A 53 -34.30 -42.65 -19.22
CA ILE A 53 -33.54 -41.53 -19.82
C ILE A 53 -34.35 -41.00 -21.03
N PRO A 54 -34.62 -39.69 -21.12
CA PRO A 54 -34.90 -39.01 -22.38
C PRO A 54 -33.66 -38.27 -22.94
N THR A 55 -33.50 -38.32 -24.26
CA THR A 55 -32.28 -38.01 -25.05
C THR A 55 -32.08 -36.55 -25.46
N ASP A 56 -30.84 -36.30 -25.91
CA ASP A 56 -30.07 -35.07 -26.22
C ASP A 56 -30.62 -33.99 -27.18
N ASP A 57 -31.89 -33.97 -27.59
CA ASP A 57 -32.29 -33.21 -28.80
C ASP A 57 -32.79 -31.75 -28.61
N GLN A 58 -32.45 -31.04 -27.52
CA GLN A 58 -32.94 -29.66 -27.31
C GLN A 58 -31.96 -28.61 -26.75
N ARG A 59 -30.65 -28.72 -27.00
CA ARG A 59 -29.73 -27.60 -26.69
C ARG A 59 -28.70 -27.34 -27.78
N GLN A 60 -29.13 -26.70 -28.87
CA GLN A 60 -28.24 -25.96 -29.76
C GLN A 60 -28.64 -24.48 -29.77
N ALA A 61 -27.73 -23.61 -29.31
CA ALA A 61 -27.33 -22.35 -29.96
C ALA A 61 -26.62 -21.40 -28.98
N LEU A 62 -25.33 -21.62 -28.69
CA LEU A 62 -24.35 -20.61 -28.21
C LEU A 62 -22.92 -21.12 -28.52
N PRO A 63 -21.92 -20.25 -28.80
CA PRO A 63 -20.57 -20.68 -29.24
C PRO A 63 -19.78 -21.46 -28.17
N GLU A 64 -19.00 -22.47 -28.60
CA GLU A 64 -18.29 -23.45 -27.75
C GLU A 64 -17.26 -22.87 -26.76
N ASP A 65 -16.79 -21.64 -26.95
CA ASP A 65 -15.78 -21.01 -26.08
C ASP A 65 -16.39 -20.35 -24.83
N VAL A 66 -17.71 -20.17 -24.79
CA VAL A 66 -18.45 -19.67 -23.62
C VAL A 66 -19.00 -20.82 -22.75
N MET A 67 -19.37 -21.95 -23.35
CA MET A 67 -19.85 -23.13 -22.60
C MET A 67 -18.73 -23.78 -21.76
N MET A 68 -17.51 -23.84 -22.28
CA MET A 68 -16.36 -24.42 -21.54
C MET A 68 -15.94 -23.60 -20.32
N LYS A 69 -16.24 -22.28 -20.28
CA LYS A 69 -15.96 -21.42 -19.12
C LYS A 69 -17.11 -21.40 -18.11
N ILE A 70 -18.35 -21.61 -18.55
CA ILE A 70 -19.51 -21.71 -17.67
C ILE A 70 -19.56 -23.09 -16.97
N GLU A 71 -19.18 -24.19 -17.65
CA GLU A 71 -19.14 -25.52 -17.04
C GLU A 71 -17.97 -25.70 -16.06
N ASN A 72 -16.79 -25.11 -16.34
CA ASN A 72 -15.67 -25.12 -15.39
C ASN A 72 -15.89 -24.25 -14.15
N THR A 73 -16.82 -23.29 -14.21
CA THR A 73 -17.19 -22.45 -13.04
C THR A 73 -18.34 -23.08 -12.25
N LYS A 74 -19.16 -23.92 -12.87
CA LYS A 74 -20.21 -24.70 -12.16
C LYS A 74 -19.66 -25.88 -11.38
N LEU A 75 -18.57 -26.51 -11.82
CA LEU A 75 -17.95 -27.65 -11.11
C LEU A 75 -17.21 -27.27 -9.82
N LEU A 76 -16.88 -25.98 -9.62
CA LEU A 76 -16.16 -25.50 -8.42
C LEU A 76 -17.08 -24.93 -7.33
N LEU A 77 -18.36 -24.72 -7.63
CA LEU A 77 -19.33 -24.09 -6.70
C LEU A 77 -20.50 -25.00 -6.30
N GLN A 78 -20.63 -26.21 -6.88
CA GLN A 78 -21.71 -27.15 -6.50
C GLN A 78 -21.35 -28.20 -5.44
N ASP A 79 -20.07 -28.38 -5.07
CA ASP A 79 -19.69 -29.31 -3.97
C ASP A 79 -19.58 -28.63 -2.58
N GLY A 80 -19.87 -27.33 -2.48
CA GLY A 80 -19.88 -26.59 -1.22
C GLY A 80 -21.22 -26.59 -0.47
N ALA A 81 -22.26 -27.23 -1.02
CA ALA A 81 -23.61 -27.18 -0.48
C ALA A 81 -24.17 -28.58 -0.18
N MET A 82 -23.53 -29.35 0.70
CA MET A 82 -24.10 -30.56 1.32
C MET A 82 -23.49 -30.82 2.71
N LEU A 83 -23.55 -29.79 3.58
CA LEU A 83 -23.19 -29.93 5.01
C LEU A 83 -24.41 -29.81 5.94
N ALA A 84 -25.60 -30.08 5.40
CA ALA A 84 -26.84 -30.11 6.17
C ALA A 84 -27.72 -31.25 5.68
N LEU A 85 -27.34 -32.52 5.91
CA LEU A 85 -28.24 -33.68 5.87
C LEU A 85 -27.64 -35.01 6.39
N VAL A 86 -26.74 -34.98 7.39
CA VAL A 86 -26.36 -36.20 8.13
C VAL A 86 -26.46 -35.96 9.64
N ASN A 87 -27.70 -35.74 10.08
CA ASN A 87 -28.11 -36.12 11.44
C ASN A 87 -29.09 -37.27 11.26
N GLY A 88 -28.62 -38.50 11.37
CA GLY A 88 -29.48 -39.67 11.26
C GLY A 88 -28.73 -41.00 11.34
N SER A 89 -28.98 -41.68 12.46
CA SER A 89 -28.75 -43.11 12.70
C SER A 89 -27.36 -43.58 13.15
N SER A 90 -27.43 -44.17 14.32
CA SER A 90 -26.45 -44.92 15.10
C SER A 90 -26.03 -46.25 14.47
N THR A 91 -24.92 -46.77 15.02
CA THR A 91 -24.38 -48.14 14.96
C THR A 91 -23.44 -48.49 13.81
N TYR A 92 -22.14 -48.26 14.02
CA TYR A 92 -21.09 -49.26 13.75
C TYR A 92 -19.95 -49.07 14.76
N SER A 93 -19.59 -50.15 15.46
CA SER A 93 -18.56 -50.15 16.50
C SER A 93 -17.18 -50.49 15.91
N SER A 94 -16.19 -49.83 16.51
CA SER A 94 -14.83 -50.31 16.80
C SER A 94 -13.93 -50.74 15.63
N ALA A 95 -12.96 -49.84 15.38
CA ALA A 95 -11.66 -50.05 14.73
C ALA A 95 -11.56 -49.89 13.20
N ALA A 96 -12.08 -48.77 12.67
CA ALA A 96 -11.48 -47.99 11.56
C ALA A 96 -12.44 -46.86 11.09
N PRO A 97 -12.67 -45.83 11.91
CA PRO A 97 -12.84 -44.48 11.32
C PRO A 97 -12.12 -43.46 12.20
N ALA A 98 -10.80 -43.30 12.05
CA ALA A 98 -10.05 -42.35 12.87
C ALA A 98 -8.84 -41.69 12.17
N CYS A 99 -8.84 -41.65 10.84
CA CYS A 99 -8.34 -40.47 10.12
C CYS A 99 -9.55 -39.83 9.45
N ALA A 100 -10.49 -39.36 10.27
CA ALA A 100 -11.58 -38.51 9.77
C ALA A 100 -10.99 -37.24 9.16
N ALA A 101 -11.66 -36.70 8.14
CA ALA A 101 -11.34 -35.41 7.51
C ALA A 101 -11.00 -34.32 8.55
N ASP A 102 -11.68 -34.34 9.69
CA ASP A 102 -11.48 -33.46 10.85
C ASP A 102 -10.02 -33.33 11.32
N ARG A 103 -9.21 -34.41 11.28
CA ARG A 103 -7.80 -34.33 11.71
C ARG A 103 -6.89 -33.76 10.62
N PHE A 104 -7.22 -33.97 9.35
CA PHE A 104 -6.51 -33.33 8.23
C PHE A 104 -6.90 -31.87 8.07
N ASP A 105 -8.15 -31.54 8.38
CA ASP A 105 -8.66 -30.17 8.46
C ASP A 105 -8.02 -29.44 9.64
N ALA A 106 -7.89 -30.09 10.81
CA ALA A 106 -7.15 -29.51 11.94
C ALA A 106 -5.67 -29.25 11.62
N VAL A 107 -5.00 -30.16 10.89
CA VAL A 107 -3.62 -29.96 10.40
C VAL A 107 -3.56 -28.83 9.37
N SER A 108 -4.55 -28.72 8.48
CA SER A 108 -4.62 -27.64 7.49
C SER A 108 -4.87 -26.28 8.14
N VAL A 109 -5.76 -26.22 9.13
CA VAL A 109 -6.04 -25.02 9.92
C VAL A 109 -4.78 -24.59 10.68
N ALA A 110 -4.11 -25.52 11.37
CA ALA A 110 -2.86 -25.25 12.09
C ALA A 110 -1.73 -24.75 11.15
N LEU A 111 -1.58 -25.34 9.95
CA LEU A 111 -0.55 -24.88 9.01
C LEU A 111 -0.87 -23.51 8.39
N ASN A 112 -2.15 -23.18 8.24
CA ASN A 112 -2.59 -21.87 7.73
C ASN A 112 -2.43 -20.75 8.76
N SER A 113 -2.56 -21.05 10.06
CA SER A 113 -2.37 -20.07 11.15
C SER A 113 -0.91 -19.78 11.44
N VAL A 114 0.01 -20.74 11.21
CA VAL A 114 1.47 -20.55 11.38
C VAL A 114 1.99 -19.37 10.55
N GLY A 115 1.49 -19.17 9.32
CA GLY A 115 1.89 -18.04 8.48
C GLY A 115 1.53 -16.67 9.10
N GLY A 116 0.36 -16.57 9.73
CA GLY A 116 -0.07 -15.37 10.45
C GLY A 116 0.73 -15.15 11.74
N LEU A 117 0.99 -16.21 12.48
CA LEU A 117 1.76 -16.13 13.73
C LEU A 117 3.23 -15.74 13.50
N LEU A 118 3.83 -16.16 12.39
CA LEU A 118 5.17 -15.74 12.00
C LEU A 118 5.23 -14.28 11.55
N LEU A 119 4.16 -13.76 10.94
CA LEU A 119 4.03 -12.34 10.58
C LEU A 119 3.84 -11.43 11.80
N GLU A 120 3.30 -11.96 12.90
CA GLU A 120 3.14 -11.28 14.19
C GLU A 120 4.32 -11.50 15.16
N ASP A 121 5.39 -12.16 14.72
CA ASP A 121 6.59 -12.50 15.51
C ASP A 121 6.30 -13.40 16.74
N ARG A 122 5.22 -14.20 16.68
CA ARG A 122 4.76 -15.10 17.75
C ARG A 122 5.36 -16.50 17.58
N LEU A 123 6.69 -16.61 17.62
CA LEU A 123 7.44 -17.84 17.34
C LEU A 123 7.06 -19.04 18.23
N SER A 124 6.76 -18.81 19.50
CA SER A 124 6.36 -19.88 20.44
C SER A 124 4.97 -20.46 20.10
N ALA A 125 4.03 -19.60 19.70
CA ALA A 125 2.70 -20.02 19.25
C ALA A 125 2.79 -20.79 17.91
N ALA A 126 3.60 -20.32 16.97
CA ALA A 126 3.86 -21.02 15.71
C ALA A 126 4.51 -22.40 15.95
N SER A 127 5.46 -22.50 16.88
CA SER A 127 6.10 -23.78 17.24
C SER A 127 5.10 -24.78 17.83
N HIS A 128 4.18 -24.30 18.66
CA HIS A 128 3.11 -25.12 19.25
C HIS A 128 2.19 -25.71 18.18
N GLU A 129 1.71 -24.89 17.24
CA GLU A 129 0.82 -25.35 16.16
C GLU A 129 1.48 -26.36 15.22
N VAL A 130 2.77 -26.17 14.91
CA VAL A 130 3.55 -27.15 14.11
C VAL A 130 3.70 -28.48 14.86
N SER A 131 3.91 -28.44 16.18
CA SER A 131 4.02 -29.65 17.02
C SER A 131 2.69 -30.41 17.14
N GLU A 132 1.57 -29.70 17.26
CA GLU A 132 0.23 -30.31 17.25
C GLU A 132 -0.07 -30.96 15.89
N ALA A 133 0.25 -30.28 14.78
CA ALA A 133 0.10 -30.83 13.45
C ALA A 133 0.93 -32.12 13.25
N SER A 134 2.19 -32.13 13.71
CA SER A 134 3.05 -33.32 13.66
C SER A 134 2.49 -34.49 14.46
N THR A 135 1.90 -34.21 15.62
CA THR A 135 1.29 -35.23 16.49
C THR A 135 0.04 -35.81 15.83
N GLY A 136 -0.78 -34.97 15.19
CA GLY A 136 -1.95 -35.39 14.41
C GLY A 136 -1.60 -36.33 13.25
N LEU A 137 -0.57 -36.00 12.47
CA LEU A 137 -0.08 -36.83 11.36
C LEU A 137 0.51 -38.17 11.85
N SER A 138 1.21 -38.18 12.99
CA SER A 138 1.77 -39.41 13.57
C SER A 138 0.68 -40.40 14.00
N ALA A 139 -0.41 -39.90 14.59
CA ALA A 139 -1.59 -40.72 14.89
C ALA A 139 -2.21 -41.30 13.60
N CYS A 140 -2.23 -40.52 12.51
CA CYS A 140 -2.72 -41.00 11.22
C CYS A 140 -1.82 -42.07 10.59
N GLN A 141 -0.51 -41.98 10.75
CA GLN A 141 0.43 -43.01 10.31
C GLN A 141 0.21 -44.34 11.06
N SER A 142 -0.02 -44.30 12.36
CA SER A 142 -0.35 -45.50 13.15
C SER A 142 -1.69 -46.12 12.74
N ALA A 143 -2.69 -45.30 12.41
CA ALA A 143 -4.00 -45.77 11.93
C ALA A 143 -3.92 -46.41 10.53
N LEU A 144 -3.13 -45.84 9.61
CA LEU A 144 -2.91 -46.40 8.27
C LEU A 144 -2.24 -47.79 8.32
N ALA A 145 -1.40 -48.05 9.32
CA ALA A 145 -0.80 -49.37 9.50
C ALA A 145 -1.85 -50.47 9.76
N ALA A 146 -3.03 -50.11 10.27
CA ALA A 146 -4.13 -51.04 10.58
C ALA A 146 -5.13 -51.26 9.43
N THR A 147 -5.03 -50.54 8.30
CA THR A 147 -6.00 -50.63 7.20
C THR A 147 -5.70 -51.76 6.19
N ALA A 148 -6.75 -52.34 5.60
CA ALA A 148 -6.73 -53.45 4.64
C ALA A 148 -6.53 -53.02 3.16
N ILE A 149 -5.73 -51.95 2.93
CA ILE A 149 -5.43 -51.41 1.59
C ILE A 149 -4.29 -52.22 0.95
N THR A 150 -4.21 -52.24 -0.40
CA THR A 150 -3.14 -52.91 -1.14
C THR A 150 -1.74 -52.48 -0.68
N SER A 151 -0.78 -53.40 -0.73
CA SER A 151 0.57 -53.18 -0.16
C SER A 151 1.30 -51.99 -0.80
N ALA A 152 1.10 -51.74 -2.11
CA ALA A 152 1.75 -50.65 -2.83
C ALA A 152 1.22 -49.26 -2.43
N GLU A 153 -0.09 -49.09 -2.34
CA GLU A 153 -0.72 -47.82 -1.95
C GLU A 153 -0.46 -47.49 -0.48
N LYS A 154 -0.49 -48.52 0.38
CA LYS A 154 -0.13 -48.41 1.79
C LYS A 154 1.33 -48.01 1.97
N GLN A 155 2.23 -48.54 1.15
CA GLN A 155 3.66 -48.21 1.19
C GLN A 155 3.92 -46.78 0.71
N GLN A 156 3.22 -46.32 -0.34
CA GLN A 156 3.30 -44.94 -0.83
C GLN A 156 2.74 -43.95 0.20
N ALA A 157 1.54 -44.18 0.73
CA ALA A 157 0.93 -43.30 1.75
C ALA A 157 1.75 -43.26 3.06
N THR A 158 2.33 -44.40 3.47
CA THR A 158 3.23 -44.45 4.64
C THR A 158 4.52 -43.67 4.40
N ALA A 159 5.10 -43.73 3.21
CA ALA A 159 6.30 -42.97 2.85
C ALA A 159 6.03 -41.45 2.90
N ILE A 160 4.89 -41.04 2.35
CA ILE A 160 4.47 -39.63 2.31
C ILE A 160 4.19 -39.11 3.74
N LEU A 161 3.50 -39.89 4.59
CA LEU A 161 3.25 -39.53 5.99
C LEU A 161 4.55 -39.38 6.80
N LYS A 162 5.48 -40.33 6.65
CA LYS A 162 6.80 -40.26 7.31
C LYS A 162 7.57 -39.00 6.91
N GLN A 163 7.53 -38.65 5.62
CA GLN A 163 8.20 -37.46 5.10
C GLN A 163 7.56 -36.18 5.64
N ALA A 164 6.21 -36.11 5.70
CA ALA A 164 5.49 -34.97 6.25
C ALA A 164 5.74 -34.78 7.76
N ILE A 165 5.76 -35.86 8.54
CA ILE A 165 6.05 -35.81 9.98
C ILE A 165 7.48 -35.33 10.24
N LEU A 166 8.46 -35.87 9.51
CA LEU A 166 9.86 -35.48 9.65
C LEU A 166 10.05 -33.99 9.34
N LEU A 167 9.38 -33.50 8.31
CA LEU A 167 9.39 -32.09 7.90
C LEU A 167 8.82 -31.18 9.01
N LEU A 168 7.67 -31.51 9.60
CA LEU A 168 7.10 -30.72 10.70
C LEU A 168 7.97 -30.74 11.97
N GLN A 169 8.57 -31.87 12.29
CA GLN A 169 9.53 -31.97 13.41
C GLN A 169 10.74 -31.06 13.18
N LEU A 170 11.30 -31.03 11.96
CA LEU A 170 12.39 -30.14 11.60
C LEU A 170 11.99 -28.65 11.68
N ALA A 171 10.76 -28.31 11.29
CA ALA A 171 10.23 -26.95 11.42
C ALA A 171 10.09 -26.52 12.90
N SER A 172 9.54 -27.37 13.77
CA SER A 172 9.42 -27.09 15.20
C SER A 172 10.79 -26.93 15.88
N LEU A 173 11.77 -27.79 15.56
CA LEU A 173 13.15 -27.65 16.05
C LEU A 173 13.81 -26.34 15.60
N SER A 174 13.50 -25.87 14.39
CA SER A 174 14.03 -24.62 13.85
C SER A 174 13.42 -23.40 14.54
N LEU A 175 12.11 -23.41 14.78
CA LEU A 175 11.40 -22.36 15.53
C LEU A 175 11.87 -22.26 16.99
N ASN A 176 12.06 -23.39 17.67
CA ASN A 176 12.57 -23.42 19.04
C ASN A 176 14.03 -22.94 19.16
N ARG A 177 14.83 -23.02 18.08
CA ARG A 177 16.17 -22.43 18.04
C ARG A 177 16.12 -20.93 17.81
N LEU A 178 15.18 -20.45 17.00
CA LEU A 178 14.97 -19.02 16.73
C LEU A 178 14.56 -18.26 18.01
N GLU A 179 13.68 -18.83 18.82
CA GLU A 179 13.22 -18.23 20.09
C GLU A 179 14.36 -18.00 21.10
N LYS A 180 15.43 -18.80 21.05
CA LYS A 180 16.54 -18.76 22.02
C LYS A 180 17.70 -17.84 21.60
N LEU A 181 17.58 -17.15 20.46
CA LEU A 181 18.62 -16.22 19.99
C LEU A 181 18.46 -14.85 20.68
N PRO A 182 19.53 -14.26 21.24
CA PRO A 182 19.45 -12.94 21.87
C PRO A 182 19.14 -11.85 20.83
N ILE A 183 18.15 -11.00 21.13
CA ILE A 183 17.73 -9.88 20.29
C ILE A 183 18.80 -8.78 20.34
N ILE A 184 19.54 -8.63 19.23
CA ILE A 184 20.36 -7.47 18.94
C ILE A 184 19.83 -6.95 17.61
N GLU A 185 19.25 -5.75 17.60
CA GLU A 185 18.71 -5.10 16.39
C GLU A 185 19.80 -4.27 15.68
N PRO A 186 20.09 -4.57 14.41
CA PRO A 186 20.56 -3.56 13.47
C PRO A 186 19.54 -3.33 12.32
N PRO A 187 19.81 -2.47 11.32
CA PRO A 187 18.82 -2.01 10.34
C PRO A 187 18.53 -3.03 9.23
N MET A 188 17.29 -3.15 8.78
CA MET A 188 16.88 -3.98 7.63
C MET A 188 17.03 -3.20 6.32
N ASN A 189 18.08 -3.51 5.57
CA ASN A 189 18.20 -3.36 4.12
C ASN A 189 18.79 -4.69 3.62
N ALA A 190 18.08 -5.43 2.76
CA ALA A 190 18.63 -6.34 1.74
C ALA A 190 17.48 -6.96 0.92
N GLU A 191 17.55 -6.75 -0.38
CA GLU A 191 16.70 -7.30 -1.44
C GLU A 191 16.87 -8.82 -1.61
N LEU A 192 15.86 -9.46 -2.22
CA LEU A 192 15.97 -10.79 -2.80
C LEU A 192 15.49 -10.70 -4.26
N ASP A 193 16.44 -10.38 -5.14
CA ASP A 193 16.34 -10.56 -6.59
C ASP A 193 16.86 -11.96 -6.94
N ILE A 194 16.00 -12.86 -7.41
CA ILE A 194 16.39 -14.08 -8.13
C ILE A 194 15.41 -14.31 -9.31
N ILE A 195 15.91 -13.97 -10.51
CA ILE A 195 15.59 -14.50 -11.84
C ILE A 195 14.24 -14.11 -12.47
N PHE A 196 14.24 -13.04 -13.27
CA PHE A 196 13.72 -13.04 -14.65
C PHE A 196 14.33 -11.88 -15.48
N LEU A 197 15.61 -12.02 -15.84
CA LEU A 197 16.23 -11.22 -16.90
C LEU A 197 17.00 -12.15 -17.84
N GLN A 198 16.30 -12.63 -18.87
CA GLN A 198 16.93 -13.04 -20.12
C GLN A 198 16.11 -12.47 -21.29
N SER A 199 16.12 -11.15 -21.39
CA SER A 199 16.08 -10.40 -22.65
C SER A 199 16.07 -8.92 -22.33
N LEU A 200 17.27 -8.35 -22.20
CA LEU A 200 17.69 -6.98 -22.52
C LEU A 200 19.04 -6.77 -21.80
N GLU A 201 20.12 -7.09 -22.50
CA GLU A 201 21.49 -6.86 -22.05
C GLU A 201 21.78 -5.36 -21.93
N PHE A 202 22.32 -4.92 -20.79
CA PHE A 202 23.11 -3.69 -20.70
C PHE A 202 24.48 -4.05 -20.11
N PRO A 203 25.59 -3.79 -20.82
CA PRO A 203 26.92 -4.15 -20.36
C PRO A 203 27.38 -3.21 -19.24
N SER A 204 27.83 -3.81 -18.14
CA SER A 204 28.57 -3.17 -17.06
C SER A 204 30.06 -3.11 -17.41
N GLY A 205 30.64 -1.92 -17.47
CA GLY A 205 32.08 -1.69 -17.61
C GLY A 205 32.41 -0.22 -17.40
N ASP A 206 33.44 0.03 -16.59
CA ASP A 206 33.91 1.34 -16.13
C ASP A 206 33.97 2.41 -17.22
N ASN A 207 32.91 3.20 -17.26
CA ASN A 207 32.84 4.57 -17.78
C ASN A 207 31.54 5.13 -17.19
N ALA A 208 31.66 6.16 -16.34
CA ALA A 208 30.52 6.83 -15.74
C ALA A 208 29.40 7.04 -16.78
N PRO A 209 28.15 6.64 -16.52
CA PRO A 209 27.09 6.83 -17.48
C PRO A 209 26.95 8.34 -17.70
N LYS A 210 27.38 8.79 -18.89
CA LYS A 210 26.93 10.04 -19.49
C LYS A 210 25.41 10.05 -19.31
N LYS A 211 24.92 11.06 -18.57
CA LYS A 211 23.51 11.45 -18.42
C LYS A 211 22.57 10.41 -19.01
N SER A 212 21.97 9.56 -18.17
CA SER A 212 20.83 8.72 -18.57
C SER A 212 19.96 9.58 -19.49
N ARG A 213 19.74 9.12 -20.73
CA ARG A 213 19.21 9.94 -21.83
C ARG A 213 17.98 10.68 -21.29
N ALA A 214 18.17 11.93 -20.90
CA ALA A 214 17.07 12.85 -20.70
C ALA A 214 16.36 12.81 -22.04
N ILE A 215 15.08 12.44 -22.06
CA ILE A 215 14.29 12.63 -23.27
C ILE A 215 14.50 14.09 -23.63
N GLU A 216 15.09 14.34 -24.80
CA GLU A 216 15.59 15.67 -25.16
C GLU A 216 14.44 16.68 -25.04
N GLY A 217 14.63 17.68 -24.17
CA GLY A 217 13.61 18.67 -23.82
C GLY A 217 12.61 18.27 -22.72
N CYS A 218 12.88 17.25 -21.90
CA CYS A 218 12.10 16.91 -20.71
C CYS A 218 12.83 17.32 -19.42
N TRP A 219 12.70 18.59 -19.07
CA TRP A 219 13.14 19.13 -17.78
C TRP A 219 12.16 18.70 -16.68
N ARG A 220 12.67 18.23 -15.53
CA ARG A 220 11.86 17.83 -14.38
C ARG A 220 11.69 19.00 -13.42
N ASP A 221 11.08 20.06 -13.89
CA ASP A 221 10.71 21.20 -13.04
C ASP A 221 9.49 20.91 -12.14
N GLY A 222 8.88 19.74 -12.30
CA GLY A 222 7.60 19.36 -11.70
C GLY A 222 6.44 19.75 -12.62
N THR A 223 5.95 20.99 -12.49
CA THR A 223 4.69 21.43 -13.11
C THR A 223 4.72 21.45 -14.64
N SER A 224 5.71 22.07 -15.30
CA SER A 224 5.71 22.09 -16.77
C SER A 224 5.99 20.71 -17.36
N CYS A 225 6.80 19.90 -16.68
CA CYS A 225 6.99 18.49 -17.01
C CYS A 225 5.64 17.76 -17.10
N GLN A 226 4.80 17.86 -16.06
CA GLN A 226 3.52 17.15 -15.95
C GLN A 226 2.55 17.44 -17.11
N PHE A 227 2.56 18.67 -17.63
CA PHE A 227 1.67 19.12 -18.71
C PHE A 227 2.37 19.35 -20.05
N SER A 228 3.58 18.82 -20.19
CA SER A 228 4.28 18.73 -21.47
C SER A 228 4.14 17.34 -22.08
N LYS A 229 4.80 17.12 -23.23
CA LYS A 229 4.97 15.78 -23.82
C LYS A 229 5.59 14.75 -22.85
N CYS A 230 6.27 15.24 -21.81
CA CYS A 230 7.01 14.44 -20.84
C CYS A 230 6.06 13.80 -19.83
N GLY A 231 5.08 14.53 -19.31
CA GLY A 231 4.11 14.01 -18.35
C GLY A 231 2.88 13.35 -18.97
N ARG A 232 2.73 13.33 -20.31
CA ARG A 232 1.50 12.84 -20.96
C ARG A 232 1.20 11.37 -20.64
N GLY A 233 -0.04 11.10 -20.20
CA GLY A 233 -0.53 9.76 -19.87
C GLY A 233 0.33 9.09 -18.79
N LYS A 234 0.63 7.81 -18.99
CA LYS A 234 1.46 6.96 -18.10
C LYS A 234 2.93 7.39 -17.96
N ARG A 235 3.36 8.48 -18.61
CA ARG A 235 4.69 9.09 -18.43
C ARG A 235 4.72 10.15 -17.31
N LEU A 236 3.57 10.56 -16.79
CA LEU A 236 3.45 11.47 -15.64
C LEU A 236 4.44 11.17 -14.49
N PRO A 237 4.69 9.91 -14.09
CA PRO A 237 5.56 9.64 -12.94
C PRO A 237 7.03 10.06 -13.16
N MET A 238 7.47 10.29 -14.41
CA MET A 238 8.80 10.85 -14.69
C MET A 238 8.98 12.27 -14.15
N CYS A 239 7.88 12.97 -13.89
CA CYS A 239 7.86 14.34 -13.39
C CYS A 239 7.79 14.41 -11.86
N ALA A 240 7.70 13.28 -11.17
CA ALA A 240 7.72 13.23 -9.72
C ALA A 240 9.09 13.66 -9.17
N MET A 241 9.05 14.49 -8.13
CA MET A 241 10.22 15.01 -7.40
C MET A 241 10.01 14.76 -5.91
N GLY A 242 10.98 15.14 -5.07
CA GLY A 242 10.92 14.97 -3.62
C GLY A 242 11.11 13.53 -3.18
N PHE A 243 10.64 13.20 -1.98
CA PHE A 243 10.83 11.86 -1.41
C PHE A 243 10.00 10.78 -2.10
N ALA A 244 8.97 11.14 -2.87
CA ALA A 244 8.23 10.19 -3.70
C ALA A 244 8.88 9.97 -5.08
N TYR A 245 10.05 10.56 -5.35
CA TYR A 245 10.78 10.35 -6.60
C TYR A 245 10.93 8.85 -6.91
N GLY A 246 10.68 8.47 -8.17
CA GLY A 246 10.69 7.07 -8.60
C GLY A 246 9.38 6.32 -8.35
N VAL A 247 8.33 6.99 -7.85
CA VAL A 247 6.96 6.48 -7.93
C VAL A 247 6.58 6.19 -9.39
N THR A 248 5.82 5.13 -9.60
CA THR A 248 5.29 4.73 -10.91
C THR A 248 3.77 4.60 -10.89
N GLY A 249 3.16 4.45 -9.71
CA GLY A 249 1.73 4.21 -9.56
C GLY A 249 1.32 2.95 -10.33
N GLY A 250 0.21 3.05 -11.08
CA GLY A 250 -0.28 2.00 -11.97
C GLY A 250 0.25 2.05 -13.39
N ALA A 251 1.37 2.75 -13.68
CA ALA A 251 1.79 3.05 -15.05
C ALA A 251 2.05 1.81 -15.92
N VAL A 252 2.46 0.70 -15.28
CA VAL A 252 2.72 -0.59 -15.94
C VAL A 252 1.52 -1.56 -15.87
N GLY A 253 0.45 -1.16 -15.18
CA GLY A 253 -0.73 -1.98 -14.94
C GLY A 253 -1.89 -1.70 -15.90
N LEU A 254 -3.08 -2.16 -15.50
CA LEU A 254 -4.31 -2.07 -16.27
C LEU A 254 -4.77 -0.61 -16.40
N ASP A 255 -5.15 -0.20 -17.61
CA ASP A 255 -5.89 1.04 -17.84
C ASP A 255 -7.37 0.82 -17.48
N TYR A 256 -7.89 1.69 -16.62
CA TYR A 256 -9.29 1.68 -16.22
C TYR A 256 -9.89 3.06 -16.39
N VAL A 257 -11.08 3.14 -16.99
CA VAL A 257 -11.80 4.39 -17.20
C VAL A 257 -13.06 4.35 -16.35
N VAL A 258 -13.19 5.31 -15.44
CA VAL A 258 -14.42 5.57 -14.71
C VAL A 258 -15.42 6.20 -15.68
N THR A 259 -16.62 5.63 -15.73
CA THR A 259 -17.71 6.01 -16.64
C THR A 259 -19.01 6.37 -15.93
N ASN A 260 -19.07 6.17 -14.61
CA ASN A 260 -20.19 6.61 -13.79
C ASN A 260 -19.71 7.10 -12.41
N ASP A 261 -20.52 7.94 -11.80
CA ASP A 261 -20.27 8.62 -10.52
C ASP A 261 -20.82 7.83 -9.31
N GLY A 262 -21.39 6.65 -9.54
CA GLY A 262 -21.97 5.81 -8.50
C GLY A 262 -20.92 5.24 -7.55
N ASP A 263 -21.30 5.12 -6.27
CA ASP A 263 -20.48 4.47 -5.24
C ASP A 263 -21.30 3.43 -4.47
N ASP A 264 -21.00 2.14 -4.69
CA ASP A 264 -21.51 1.03 -3.89
C ASP A 264 -20.34 0.38 -3.11
N PRO A 265 -20.24 0.60 -1.79
CA PRO A 265 -19.21 0.03 -0.94
C PRO A 265 -19.20 -1.50 -0.86
N LEU A 266 -20.35 -2.14 -1.03
CA LEU A 266 -20.52 -3.58 -0.85
C LEU A 266 -20.31 -4.31 -2.18
N ASN A 267 -20.93 -3.78 -3.24
CA ASN A 267 -20.90 -4.36 -4.58
C ASN A 267 -20.53 -3.28 -5.61
N PRO A 268 -19.28 -2.80 -5.63
CA PRO A 268 -18.88 -1.74 -6.55
C PRO A 268 -19.08 -2.19 -7.99
N GLN A 269 -19.76 -1.36 -8.78
CA GLN A 269 -20.13 -1.70 -10.15
C GLN A 269 -19.00 -1.34 -11.14
N PRO A 270 -18.78 -2.13 -12.21
CA PRO A 270 -17.91 -1.73 -13.31
C PRO A 270 -18.27 -0.32 -13.82
N GLY A 271 -17.25 0.46 -14.14
CA GLY A 271 -17.37 1.88 -14.49
C GLY A 271 -17.31 2.84 -13.28
N SER A 272 -17.48 2.37 -12.04
CA SER A 272 -17.29 3.22 -10.85
C SER A 272 -15.82 3.38 -10.45
N LEU A 273 -15.49 4.45 -9.73
CA LEU A 273 -14.15 4.65 -9.16
C LEU A 273 -13.77 3.54 -8.16
N ARG A 274 -14.69 3.15 -7.28
CA ARG A 274 -14.41 2.13 -6.25
C ARG A 274 -14.11 0.77 -6.86
N TYR A 275 -14.80 0.39 -7.94
CA TYR A 275 -14.49 -0.84 -8.68
C TYR A 275 -13.08 -0.77 -9.27
N GLY A 276 -12.75 0.34 -9.94
CA GLY A 276 -11.42 0.55 -10.53
C GLY A 276 -10.28 0.40 -9.54
N VAL A 277 -10.41 1.03 -8.36
CA VAL A 277 -9.42 0.91 -7.28
C VAL A 277 -9.30 -0.54 -6.77
N GLY A 278 -10.41 -1.29 -6.73
CA GLY A 278 -10.43 -2.69 -6.33
C GLY A 278 -9.62 -3.63 -7.25
N LEU A 279 -9.52 -3.32 -8.54
CA LEU A 279 -8.82 -4.13 -9.54
C LEU A 279 -7.31 -4.25 -9.28
N ALA A 280 -6.72 -3.31 -8.56
CA ALA A 280 -5.28 -3.32 -8.23
C ALA A 280 -4.85 -4.59 -7.45
N ARG A 281 -5.75 -5.21 -6.67
CA ARG A 281 -5.42 -6.40 -5.85
C ARG A 281 -4.99 -7.62 -6.68
N GLY A 282 -5.52 -7.75 -7.91
CA GLY A 282 -5.28 -8.90 -8.78
C GLY A 282 -4.43 -8.58 -10.02
N THR A 283 -3.98 -7.34 -10.17
CA THR A 283 -3.35 -6.88 -11.41
C THR A 283 -1.86 -6.64 -11.21
N ILE A 284 -1.04 -7.36 -11.98
CA ILE A 284 0.40 -7.12 -12.05
C ILE A 284 0.63 -5.69 -12.54
N GLY A 285 1.43 -4.92 -11.79
CA GLY A 285 1.66 -3.52 -12.12
C GLY A 285 0.54 -2.56 -11.68
N GLY A 286 -0.54 -3.06 -11.06
CA GLY A 286 -1.62 -2.27 -10.48
C GLY A 286 -2.59 -1.69 -11.50
N VAL A 287 -3.10 -0.47 -11.26
CA VAL A 287 -4.16 0.14 -12.08
C VAL A 287 -3.94 1.64 -12.31
N TRP A 288 -4.11 2.08 -13.55
CA TRP A 288 -4.12 3.47 -13.95
C TRP A 288 -5.55 3.91 -14.25
N ILE A 289 -6.13 4.68 -13.33
CA ILE A 289 -7.52 5.11 -13.37
C ILE A 289 -7.61 6.50 -13.99
N THR A 290 -8.45 6.64 -15.02
CA THR A 290 -8.82 7.90 -15.67
C THR A 290 -10.34 8.04 -15.72
N PHE A 291 -10.84 9.16 -16.25
CA PHE A 291 -12.26 9.48 -16.28
C PHE A 291 -12.68 9.86 -17.71
N ASP A 292 -13.82 9.36 -18.16
CA ASP A 292 -14.36 9.63 -19.50
C ASP A 292 -15.00 11.03 -19.61
N HIS A 293 -15.57 11.55 -18.52
CA HIS A 293 -16.18 12.87 -18.44
C HIS A 293 -16.06 13.49 -17.04
N SER A 294 -16.45 14.75 -16.92
CA SER A 294 -16.50 15.47 -15.64
C SER A 294 -17.60 14.90 -14.76
N MET A 295 -17.32 14.65 -13.48
CA MET A 295 -18.27 14.03 -12.56
C MET A 295 -18.03 14.42 -11.10
N ILE A 296 -19.10 14.32 -10.30
CA ILE A 296 -19.08 14.50 -8.86
C ILE A 296 -19.34 13.15 -8.20
N ILE A 297 -18.30 12.55 -7.62
CA ILE A 297 -18.37 11.23 -7.00
C ILE A 297 -18.61 11.41 -5.50
N GLN A 298 -19.78 10.99 -5.02
CA GLN A 298 -20.11 11.01 -3.60
C GLN A 298 -19.82 9.65 -2.98
N LEU A 299 -18.71 9.55 -2.26
CA LEU A 299 -18.30 8.34 -1.56
C LEU A 299 -19.22 8.08 -0.38
N ARG A 300 -19.79 6.87 -0.30
CA ARG A 300 -20.64 6.42 0.81
C ARG A 300 -19.83 5.92 2.00
N THR A 301 -18.63 5.39 1.74
CA THR A 301 -17.65 4.99 2.76
C THR A 301 -16.24 5.37 2.33
N MET A 302 -15.27 5.28 3.23
CA MET A 302 -13.87 5.53 2.90
C MET A 302 -13.41 4.72 1.68
N LEU A 303 -12.67 5.38 0.78
CA LEU A 303 -12.11 4.74 -0.41
C LEU A 303 -10.69 4.26 -0.12
N TRP A 304 -10.52 2.93 -0.02
CA TRP A 304 -9.21 2.31 0.23
C TRP A 304 -8.39 2.21 -1.05
N ILE A 305 -7.33 3.01 -1.16
CA ILE A 305 -6.39 2.94 -2.27
C ILE A 305 -5.39 1.82 -2.02
N ARG A 306 -5.13 1.04 -3.07
CA ARG A 306 -4.20 -0.09 -3.04
C ARG A 306 -2.84 0.30 -3.61
N SER A 307 -1.82 -0.51 -3.34
CA SER A 307 -0.49 -0.33 -3.92
C SER A 307 -0.54 -0.30 -5.44
N SER A 308 0.41 0.43 -6.06
CA SER A 308 0.50 0.57 -7.52
C SER A 308 -0.78 1.10 -8.16
N THR A 309 -1.44 2.06 -7.50
CA THR A 309 -2.64 2.71 -8.03
C THR A 309 -2.32 4.13 -8.45
N THR A 310 -2.76 4.53 -9.64
CA THR A 310 -2.84 5.92 -10.06
C THR A 310 -4.31 6.33 -10.21
N ILE A 311 -4.72 7.43 -9.60
CA ILE A 311 -5.94 8.16 -9.96
C ILE A 311 -5.51 9.43 -10.68
N ASP A 312 -5.82 9.52 -11.97
CA ASP A 312 -5.44 10.61 -12.87
C ASP A 312 -6.69 11.32 -13.39
N GLY A 313 -7.02 12.46 -12.78
CA GLY A 313 -8.17 13.29 -13.15
C GLY A 313 -7.92 14.25 -14.31
N ARG A 314 -6.80 14.16 -15.04
CA ARG A 314 -6.55 15.05 -16.18
C ARG A 314 -7.59 14.87 -17.28
N GLY A 315 -7.99 15.98 -17.89
CA GLY A 315 -8.95 16.01 -18.99
C GLY A 315 -10.42 16.05 -18.57
N ALA A 316 -10.71 15.95 -17.27
CA ALA A 316 -12.06 16.04 -16.73
C ALA A 316 -12.09 16.83 -15.42
N ASN A 317 -13.20 17.50 -15.12
CA ASN A 317 -13.42 18.10 -13.81
C ASN A 317 -13.98 17.06 -12.85
N ILE A 318 -13.11 16.49 -12.02
CA ILE A 318 -13.47 15.45 -11.06
C ILE A 318 -13.53 16.05 -9.66
N ALA A 319 -14.68 15.94 -9.01
CA ALA A 319 -14.84 16.27 -7.60
C ALA A 319 -15.26 15.04 -6.82
N ILE A 320 -14.57 14.74 -5.74
CA ILE A 320 -14.84 13.62 -4.85
C ILE A 320 -15.29 14.18 -3.49
N GLY A 321 -16.37 13.66 -2.92
CA GLY A 321 -16.85 14.12 -1.62
C GLY A 321 -17.53 13.03 -0.80
N GLY A 322 -18.09 13.42 0.34
CA GLY A 322 -18.83 12.53 1.23
C GLY A 322 -17.94 11.77 2.22
N GLN A 323 -16.82 11.19 1.75
CA GLN A 323 -15.88 10.44 2.60
C GLN A 323 -14.42 10.61 2.16
N LEU A 324 -13.49 10.17 3.02
CA LEU A 324 -12.04 10.27 2.77
C LEU A 324 -11.50 9.24 1.77
N ILE A 325 -10.35 9.60 1.18
CA ILE A 325 -9.43 8.68 0.50
C ILE A 325 -8.39 8.16 1.51
N SER A 326 -8.20 6.85 1.55
CA SER A 326 -7.36 6.17 2.54
C SER A 326 -6.29 5.31 1.89
N VAL A 327 -5.02 5.63 2.12
CA VAL A 327 -3.83 4.91 1.65
C VAL A 327 -3.17 4.24 2.86
N ARG A 328 -3.55 3.00 3.17
CA ARG A 328 -3.06 2.27 4.35
C ARG A 328 -2.17 1.10 3.99
N GLY A 329 -0.94 1.10 4.51
CA GLY A 329 0.05 0.04 4.26
C GLY A 329 0.29 -0.20 2.77
N ALA A 330 0.06 0.83 1.94
CA ALA A 330 0.16 0.74 0.49
C ALA A 330 1.45 1.43 0.04
N THR A 331 2.02 0.92 -1.05
CA THR A 331 3.21 1.52 -1.65
C THR A 331 2.94 1.90 -3.09
N ASN A 332 3.68 2.89 -3.60
CA ASN A 332 3.66 3.26 -5.01
C ASN A 332 2.27 3.76 -5.47
N VAL A 333 1.82 4.89 -4.91
CA VAL A 333 0.49 5.46 -5.18
C VAL A 333 0.61 6.88 -5.75
N ILE A 334 -0.20 7.20 -6.76
CA ILE A 334 -0.30 8.54 -7.34
C ILE A 334 -1.76 9.01 -7.27
N LEU A 335 -1.98 10.15 -6.62
CA LEU A 335 -3.25 10.86 -6.60
C LEU A 335 -3.04 12.19 -7.34
N HIS A 336 -3.61 12.32 -8.54
CA HIS A 336 -3.27 13.43 -9.44
C HIS A 336 -4.50 14.11 -10.05
N ASN A 337 -4.54 15.44 -9.96
CA ASN A 337 -5.44 16.32 -10.74
C ASN A 337 -6.94 16.12 -10.52
N PHE A 338 -7.40 16.16 -9.28
CA PHE A 338 -8.83 16.16 -8.95
C PHE A 338 -9.12 16.95 -7.67
N GLN A 339 -10.39 17.24 -7.43
CA GLN A 339 -10.85 17.92 -6.23
C GLN A 339 -11.35 16.90 -5.19
N ILE A 340 -11.09 17.15 -3.91
CA ILE A 340 -11.74 16.45 -2.81
C ILE A 340 -12.25 17.44 -1.77
N ASN A 341 -13.53 17.37 -1.42
CA ASN A 341 -14.14 18.31 -0.49
C ASN A 341 -15.38 17.74 0.21
N SER A 342 -15.96 18.54 1.11
CA SER A 342 -17.19 18.20 1.83
C SER A 342 -17.09 16.84 2.53
N VAL A 343 -16.04 16.69 3.35
CA VAL A 343 -15.77 15.49 4.16
C VAL A 343 -16.14 15.79 5.62
N PRO A 344 -17.33 15.39 6.09
CA PRO A 344 -17.92 15.89 7.33
C PRO A 344 -17.31 15.33 8.62
N ASP A 345 -16.67 14.16 8.57
CA ASP A 345 -16.29 13.44 9.80
C ASP A 345 -14.77 13.39 10.05
N THR A 346 -13.96 13.70 9.05
CA THR A 346 -12.52 13.38 9.06
C THR A 346 -11.70 14.27 8.12
N ASP A 347 -10.48 13.85 7.78
CA ASP A 347 -9.63 14.50 6.77
C ASP A 347 -9.97 14.03 5.35
N THR A 348 -9.59 14.81 4.32
CA THR A 348 -9.80 14.38 2.93
C THR A 348 -8.94 13.17 2.51
N VAL A 349 -7.67 13.12 2.93
CA VAL A 349 -6.71 12.08 2.54
C VAL A 349 -5.91 11.62 3.76
N HIS A 350 -5.92 10.31 4.03
CA HIS A 350 -5.06 9.67 5.03
C HIS A 350 -4.03 8.77 4.37
N ILE A 351 -2.75 8.99 4.67
CA ILE A 351 -1.62 8.13 4.29
C ILE A 351 -1.03 7.57 5.59
N PHE A 352 -1.27 6.30 5.89
CA PHE A 352 -0.92 5.74 7.20
C PHE A 352 -0.55 4.26 7.21
N GLY A 353 -0.02 3.78 8.34
CA GLY A 353 0.22 2.35 8.56
C GLY A 353 1.37 1.81 7.72
N GLY A 354 2.48 2.55 7.66
CA GLY A 354 3.66 2.17 6.90
C GLY A 354 3.54 2.35 5.38
N SER A 355 2.65 3.24 4.90
CA SER A 355 2.55 3.54 3.48
C SER A 355 3.82 4.25 2.97
N THR A 356 4.26 3.91 1.76
CA THR A 356 5.52 4.44 1.19
C THR A 356 5.41 4.83 -0.27
N LYS A 357 6.25 5.77 -0.75
CA LYS A 357 6.27 6.20 -2.16
C LYS A 357 4.87 6.64 -2.63
N VAL A 358 4.33 7.66 -1.97
CA VAL A 358 3.01 8.23 -2.29
C VAL A 358 3.18 9.65 -2.82
N TRP A 359 2.59 9.92 -3.99
CA TRP A 359 2.61 11.22 -4.61
C TRP A 359 1.20 11.80 -4.71
N VAL A 360 0.98 12.90 -4.01
CA VAL A 360 -0.26 13.68 -4.03
C VAL A 360 0.03 14.95 -4.81
N ASP A 361 -0.57 15.11 -5.98
CA ASP A 361 -0.19 16.15 -6.93
C ASP A 361 -1.39 16.83 -7.59
N HIS A 362 -1.34 18.15 -7.77
CA HIS A 362 -2.43 18.90 -8.43
C HIS A 362 -3.82 18.62 -7.82
N MET A 363 -3.89 18.40 -6.51
CA MET A 363 -5.17 18.26 -5.83
C MET A 363 -5.70 19.61 -5.36
N THR A 364 -6.99 19.81 -5.52
CA THR A 364 -7.72 20.88 -4.83
C THR A 364 -8.45 20.27 -3.65
N SER A 365 -8.10 20.64 -2.43
CA SER A 365 -8.72 20.06 -1.23
C SER A 365 -9.16 21.12 -0.24
N PHE A 366 -10.40 20.98 0.25
CA PHE A 366 -11.02 21.91 1.18
C PHE A 366 -12.25 21.34 1.89
N ASP A 367 -12.78 22.06 2.87
CA ASP A 367 -14.04 21.73 3.55
C ASP A 367 -14.06 20.31 4.16
N ALA A 368 -13.13 20.08 5.09
CA ALA A 368 -13.05 18.85 5.85
C ALA A 368 -12.86 19.11 7.34
N VAL A 369 -13.56 18.35 8.18
CA VAL A 369 -13.73 18.67 9.60
C VAL A 369 -12.46 18.44 10.43
N ARG A 370 -11.64 17.43 10.10
CA ARG A 370 -10.42 17.11 10.89
C ARG A 370 -9.12 17.60 10.25
N GLY A 371 -9.10 17.80 8.94
CA GLY A 371 -7.95 18.27 8.19
C GLY A 371 -8.07 17.96 6.70
N LEU A 372 -7.04 18.21 5.91
CA LEU A 372 -7.02 17.89 4.48
C LEU A 372 -6.17 16.64 4.23
N ILE A 373 -4.85 16.73 4.42
CA ILE A 373 -3.92 15.65 4.11
C ILE A 373 -3.15 15.27 5.37
N SER A 374 -3.13 13.98 5.69
CA SER A 374 -2.42 13.45 6.85
C SER A 374 -1.44 12.35 6.46
N VAL A 375 -0.20 12.41 6.95
CA VAL A 375 0.83 11.35 6.82
C VAL A 375 1.19 10.87 8.22
N LEU A 376 0.87 9.62 8.54
CA LEU A 376 0.85 9.14 9.92
C LEU A 376 1.42 7.71 10.02
N LYS A 377 1.68 7.27 11.25
CA LYS A 377 1.92 5.86 11.61
C LYS A 377 2.95 5.19 10.70
N GLN A 378 4.18 5.69 10.75
CA GLN A 378 5.38 5.20 10.07
C GLN A 378 5.34 5.30 8.53
N SER A 379 4.39 6.06 7.98
CA SER A 379 4.38 6.33 6.55
C SER A 379 5.52 7.28 6.19
N THR A 380 6.15 7.05 5.04
CA THR A 380 7.33 7.81 4.63
C THR A 380 7.41 7.90 3.11
N ASP A 381 8.37 8.66 2.59
CA ASP A 381 8.59 8.83 1.17
C ASP A 381 7.36 9.37 0.44
N VAL A 382 6.82 10.45 1.01
CA VAL A 382 5.63 11.13 0.49
C VAL A 382 6.04 12.46 -0.14
N THR A 383 5.42 12.80 -1.27
CA THR A 383 5.50 14.15 -1.84
C THR A 383 4.09 14.69 -2.07
N ILE A 384 3.85 15.89 -1.58
CA ILE A 384 2.60 16.62 -1.76
C ILE A 384 2.96 17.88 -2.56
N SER A 385 2.53 17.94 -3.82
CA SER A 385 2.96 19.00 -4.73
C SER A 385 1.87 19.65 -5.55
N ASN A 386 2.07 20.91 -5.93
CA ASN A 386 1.17 21.66 -6.81
C ASN A 386 -0.30 21.66 -6.34
N CYS A 387 -0.59 21.43 -5.06
CA CYS A 387 -1.94 21.37 -4.54
C CYS A 387 -2.44 22.77 -4.15
N LYS A 388 -3.75 22.98 -4.21
CA LYS A 388 -4.42 24.16 -3.68
C LYS A 388 -5.28 23.76 -2.49
N LEU A 389 -4.91 24.23 -1.31
CA LEU A 389 -5.38 23.71 -0.03
C LEU A 389 -5.93 24.84 0.83
N TRP A 390 -7.21 24.78 1.21
CA TRP A 390 -7.79 25.70 2.19
C TRP A 390 -8.76 25.00 3.13
N ASN A 391 -8.70 25.29 4.42
CA ASN A 391 -9.62 24.66 5.38
C ASN A 391 -9.93 25.60 6.55
N PRO A 392 -11.18 25.66 7.06
CA PRO A 392 -11.56 26.58 8.13
C PRO A 392 -10.82 26.36 9.45
N ASN A 393 -10.07 25.27 9.62
CA ASN A 393 -9.21 25.07 10.77
C ASN A 393 -7.87 24.39 10.45
N PHE A 394 -7.85 23.05 10.42
CA PHE A 394 -6.64 22.26 10.27
C PHE A 394 -6.37 21.94 8.79
N ASN A 395 -5.14 22.08 8.32
CA ASN A 395 -4.81 21.78 6.92
C ASN A 395 -4.08 20.44 6.75
N MET A 396 -2.85 20.30 7.23
CA MET A 396 -1.99 19.16 6.97
C MET A 396 -1.26 18.68 8.24
N LEU A 397 -1.43 17.40 8.58
CA LEU A 397 -0.83 16.81 9.78
C LEU A 397 0.17 15.71 9.41
N LEU A 398 1.42 15.88 9.81
CA LEU A 398 2.50 14.93 9.58
C LEU A 398 2.98 14.41 10.93
N GLY A 399 2.62 13.17 11.26
CA GLY A 399 2.79 12.58 12.58
C GLY A 399 1.67 12.98 13.56
N ALA A 400 0.89 11.98 14.00
CA ALA A 400 -0.37 12.21 14.73
C ALA A 400 -0.16 12.50 16.22
N SER A 401 0.78 11.78 16.85
CA SER A 401 0.97 11.76 18.30
C SER A 401 2.43 12.01 18.68
N ASP A 402 2.60 12.69 19.80
CA ASP A 402 3.89 12.85 20.47
C ASP A 402 4.48 11.48 20.87
N SER A 403 3.65 10.47 21.11
CA SER A 403 4.09 9.11 21.49
C SER A 403 4.47 8.21 20.30
N ASP A 404 4.23 8.65 19.06
CA ASP A 404 4.45 7.83 17.86
C ASP A 404 5.91 7.88 17.39
N ILE A 405 6.84 7.41 18.23
CA ILE A 405 8.30 7.42 17.97
C ILE A 405 8.67 6.76 16.63
N GLY A 406 7.83 5.85 16.13
CA GLY A 406 8.00 5.24 14.81
C GLY A 406 8.01 6.25 13.66
N ASP A 407 7.39 7.43 13.83
CA ASP A 407 7.35 8.49 12.82
C ASP A 407 8.72 9.19 12.63
N LYS A 408 9.76 8.86 13.41
CA LYS A 408 11.12 9.39 13.23
C LYS A 408 11.71 9.15 11.84
N ASN A 409 11.23 8.12 11.13
CA ASN A 409 11.65 7.79 9.77
C ASN A 409 10.73 8.39 8.69
N MET A 410 9.67 9.10 9.07
CA MET A 410 8.80 9.79 8.14
C MET A 410 9.59 10.86 7.38
N ARG A 411 9.47 10.88 6.05
CA ARG A 411 10.06 11.88 5.17
C ARG A 411 9.00 12.39 4.22
N VAL A 412 8.71 13.69 4.26
CA VAL A 412 7.67 14.31 3.45
C VAL A 412 8.23 15.55 2.75
N THR A 413 7.99 15.64 1.43
CA THR A 413 8.26 16.85 0.65
C THR A 413 6.95 17.59 0.39
N ILE A 414 6.92 18.87 0.68
CA ILE A 414 5.79 19.78 0.44
C ILE A 414 6.30 20.84 -0.53
N TYR A 415 5.88 20.75 -1.80
CA TYR A 415 6.49 21.50 -2.89
C TYR A 415 5.45 22.21 -3.76
N ARG A 416 5.56 23.53 -3.98
CA ARG A 416 4.66 24.27 -4.89
C ARG A 416 3.17 24.20 -4.54
N ASN A 417 2.83 24.07 -3.27
CA ASN A 417 1.44 24.12 -2.85
C ASN A 417 1.03 25.57 -2.57
N TRP A 418 -0.23 25.89 -2.84
CA TRP A 418 -0.86 27.10 -2.33
C TRP A 418 -1.73 26.77 -1.13
N PHE A 419 -1.28 27.20 0.04
CA PHE A 419 -2.04 27.19 1.27
C PHE A 419 -2.79 28.52 1.43
N LYS A 420 -4.11 28.47 1.22
CA LYS A 420 -4.98 29.64 1.23
C LYS A 420 -5.91 29.60 2.45
N ASP A 421 -6.15 30.74 3.08
CA ASP A 421 -7.23 30.99 4.06
C ASP A 421 -7.40 29.86 5.11
N SER A 422 -6.30 29.26 5.56
CA SER A 422 -6.32 28.16 6.51
C SER A 422 -5.91 28.64 7.88
N LYS A 423 -6.54 28.16 8.96
CA LYS A 423 -6.15 28.65 10.28
C LYS A 423 -4.78 28.14 10.72
N GLN A 424 -4.45 26.88 10.46
CA GLN A 424 -3.21 26.27 10.97
C GLN A 424 -2.80 24.97 10.28
N ARG A 425 -1.58 24.51 10.59
CA ARG A 425 -0.98 23.23 10.21
C ARG A 425 -0.66 23.13 8.72
N MET A 426 0.24 23.96 8.21
CA MET A 426 0.62 23.99 6.78
C MET A 426 2.14 23.81 6.56
N PRO A 427 2.79 22.75 7.07
CA PRO A 427 2.23 21.61 7.80
C PRO A 427 2.33 21.81 9.32
N HIS A 428 1.80 20.83 10.07
CA HIS A 428 2.25 20.55 11.44
C HIS A 428 2.99 19.20 11.47
N CYS A 429 4.27 19.20 11.81
CA CYS A 429 5.16 18.02 11.75
C CYS A 429 5.51 17.50 13.16
N ARG A 430 5.66 16.18 13.32
CA ARG A 430 6.22 15.51 14.50
C ARG A 430 7.24 14.47 14.09
N TRP A 431 8.29 14.30 14.87
CA TRP A 431 9.36 13.30 14.72
C TRP A 431 10.17 13.36 13.41
N GLY A 432 9.52 13.11 12.27
CA GLY A 432 10.18 12.94 10.98
C GLY A 432 10.74 14.21 10.36
N PHE A 433 11.12 14.09 9.08
CA PHE A 433 11.69 15.15 8.26
C PHE A 433 10.67 15.68 7.26
N CYS A 434 10.47 17.00 7.29
CA CYS A 434 9.50 17.74 6.49
C CYS A 434 10.26 18.82 5.68
N HIS A 435 10.47 18.57 4.38
CA HIS A 435 11.04 19.58 3.47
C HIS A 435 9.91 20.41 2.86
N VAL A 436 9.85 21.68 3.20
CA VAL A 436 8.78 22.62 2.81
C VAL A 436 9.39 23.65 1.88
N THR A 437 9.16 23.54 0.56
CA THR A 437 9.84 24.39 -0.42
C THR A 437 8.95 24.95 -1.54
N ASN A 438 9.21 26.19 -1.94
CA ASN A 438 8.48 26.90 -3.00
C ASN A 438 6.96 26.90 -2.84
N ASN A 439 6.45 26.93 -1.60
CA ASN A 439 5.01 27.03 -1.34
C ASN A 439 4.59 28.49 -1.17
N LEU A 440 3.32 28.77 -1.46
CA LEU A 440 2.68 30.05 -1.20
C LEU A 440 1.72 29.91 -0.01
N TYR A 441 1.87 30.81 0.96
CA TYR A 441 1.01 30.91 2.13
C TYR A 441 0.29 32.24 2.14
N THR A 442 -1.03 32.21 2.14
CA THR A 442 -1.84 33.44 2.18
C THR A 442 -2.89 33.38 3.27
N ASN A 443 -2.94 34.42 4.10
CA ASN A 443 -4.03 34.68 5.05
C ASN A 443 -4.27 33.55 6.06
N TRP A 444 -3.23 33.15 6.80
CA TRP A 444 -3.40 32.18 7.88
C TRP A 444 -4.00 32.81 9.14
N GLY A 445 -4.63 31.97 9.97
CA GLY A 445 -5.34 32.40 11.18
C GLY A 445 -4.54 32.36 12.48
N PHE A 446 -3.82 31.26 12.73
CA PHE A 446 -3.03 31.02 13.96
C PHE A 446 -1.53 30.96 13.68
N TYR A 447 -1.12 30.08 12.77
CA TYR A 447 0.27 29.92 12.29
C TYR A 447 0.23 29.18 10.94
N ALA A 448 1.31 29.27 10.16
CA ALA A 448 1.48 28.48 8.95
C ALA A 448 2.22 27.17 9.22
N ILE A 449 3.50 27.24 9.57
CA ILE A 449 4.37 26.07 9.76
C ILE A 449 4.52 25.78 11.25
N GLY A 450 4.23 24.55 11.68
CA GLY A 450 4.40 24.15 13.08
C GLY A 450 5.11 22.80 13.22
N GLY A 451 5.76 22.60 14.36
CA GLY A 451 6.40 21.34 14.69
C GLY A 451 6.44 21.10 16.19
N ARG A 452 6.48 19.82 16.59
CA ARG A 452 6.69 19.38 17.98
C ARG A 452 7.47 18.07 18.01
N VAL A 453 7.99 17.68 19.16
CA VAL A 453 8.56 16.35 19.42
C VAL A 453 9.57 15.91 18.35
N TYR A 454 10.72 16.58 18.32
CA TYR A 454 11.83 16.31 17.40
C TYR A 454 11.49 16.42 15.91
N ALA A 455 10.40 17.10 15.54
CA ALA A 455 10.12 17.42 14.14
C ALA A 455 11.31 18.13 13.50
N ASN A 456 11.67 17.74 12.29
CA ASN A 456 12.72 18.37 11.50
C ASN A 456 12.09 19.05 10.30
N ILE A 457 11.96 20.37 10.34
CA ILE A 457 11.33 21.16 9.29
C ILE A 457 12.37 22.09 8.66
N LEU A 458 12.62 21.87 7.38
CA LEU A 458 13.44 22.74 6.55
C LEU A 458 12.51 23.50 5.60
N SER A 459 12.33 24.79 5.87
CA SER A 459 11.55 25.72 5.05
C SER A 459 12.48 26.42 4.07
N GLU A 460 12.31 26.22 2.77
CA GLU A 460 13.21 26.81 1.75
C GLU A 460 12.46 27.48 0.60
N SER A 461 12.74 28.76 0.37
CA SER A 461 12.23 29.49 -0.81
C SER A 461 10.70 29.54 -0.90
N ASN A 462 10.00 29.60 0.22
CA ASN A 462 8.55 29.79 0.31
C ASN A 462 8.19 31.30 0.33
N VAL A 463 6.94 31.62 0.04
CA VAL A 463 6.41 32.99 0.11
C VAL A 463 5.30 33.04 1.15
N PHE A 464 5.43 33.95 2.11
CA PHE A 464 4.49 34.13 3.22
C PHE A 464 3.81 35.50 3.17
N ILE A 465 2.49 35.49 3.00
CA ILE A 465 1.62 36.66 3.03
C ILE A 465 0.63 36.47 4.20
N PRO A 466 0.83 37.15 5.33
CA PRO A 466 0.09 36.91 6.57
C PRO A 466 -1.37 37.35 6.47
N GLY A 467 -2.18 36.77 7.35
CA GLY A 467 -3.54 37.25 7.63
C GLY A 467 -3.49 38.23 8.81
N MET A 468 -4.37 38.01 9.80
CA MET A 468 -4.35 38.80 11.04
C MET A 468 -3.11 38.55 11.90
N ARG A 469 -2.54 37.34 11.86
CA ARG A 469 -1.29 37.00 12.56
C ARG A 469 -0.12 37.03 11.61
N GLN A 470 0.97 37.62 12.07
CA GLN A 470 2.19 37.82 11.28
C GLN A 470 3.16 36.65 11.41
N GLU A 471 3.08 35.90 12.51
CA GLU A 471 4.01 34.82 12.81
C GLU A 471 3.69 33.58 11.96
N VAL A 472 4.66 33.16 11.16
CA VAL A 472 4.61 31.93 10.35
C VAL A 472 4.65 30.70 11.26
N THR A 473 5.49 30.73 12.29
CA THR A 473 5.62 29.64 13.27
C THR A 473 4.83 29.96 14.54
N PRO A 474 4.33 28.94 15.28
CA PRO A 474 3.50 29.13 16.48
C PRO A 474 4.34 29.55 17.70
N TRP A 475 5.11 30.63 17.57
CA TRP A 475 5.93 31.19 18.64
C TRP A 475 5.23 32.38 19.29
N PHE A 476 5.43 32.53 20.60
CA PHE A 476 5.02 33.70 21.36
C PHE A 476 5.98 33.97 22.53
N PRO A 477 6.14 35.22 22.99
CA PRO A 477 6.91 35.53 24.18
C PRO A 477 6.38 34.75 25.40
N GLY A 478 7.26 33.99 26.07
CA GLY A 478 6.88 33.14 27.19
C GLY A 478 6.46 31.71 26.81
N ALA A 479 6.55 31.30 25.54
CA ALA A 479 6.30 29.91 25.12
C ALA A 479 7.12 28.89 25.93
N ASN A 480 8.35 29.24 26.33
CA ASN A 480 9.21 28.39 27.16
C ASN A 480 8.67 28.16 28.58
N LEU A 481 7.64 28.91 29.00
CA LEU A 481 6.93 28.74 30.28
C LEU A 481 5.70 27.83 30.13
N ASP A 482 5.29 27.50 28.90
CA ASP A 482 4.22 26.54 28.65
C ASP A 482 4.75 25.13 28.95
N PRO A 483 4.16 24.40 29.93
CA PRO A 483 4.61 23.05 30.27
C PRO A 483 4.43 22.03 29.14
N TYR A 484 3.69 22.36 28.07
CA TYR A 484 3.53 21.55 26.88
C TYR A 484 4.50 21.90 25.74
N PHE A 485 5.28 22.97 25.88
CA PHE A 485 6.34 23.33 24.96
C PHE A 485 7.60 22.52 25.31
N ASP A 486 7.91 21.51 24.49
CA ASP A 486 9.00 20.57 24.74
C ASP A 486 10.36 21.02 24.15
N ASP A 487 10.38 22.18 23.48
CA ASP A 487 11.54 22.81 22.83
C ASP A 487 12.42 21.86 22.00
N SER A 488 11.83 20.78 21.47
CA SER A 488 12.58 19.70 20.83
C SER A 488 12.56 19.77 19.30
N ALA A 489 11.65 20.58 18.73
CA ALA A 489 11.51 20.70 17.29
C ALA A 489 12.65 21.52 16.68
N HIS A 490 13.10 21.11 15.50
CA HIS A 490 14.05 21.82 14.66
C HIS A 490 13.28 22.43 13.48
N ILE A 491 13.25 23.75 13.39
CA ILE A 491 12.52 24.46 12.34
C ILE A 491 13.40 25.60 11.85
N VAL A 492 13.86 25.50 10.60
CA VAL A 492 14.75 26.50 9.98
C VAL A 492 14.14 27.04 8.70
N SER A 493 14.47 28.28 8.37
CA SER A 493 14.01 29.01 7.20
C SER A 493 15.21 29.48 6.39
N HIS A 494 15.32 29.04 5.14
CA HIS A 494 16.37 29.44 4.20
C HIS A 494 15.75 30.09 2.95
N ASN A 495 16.19 31.30 2.61
CA ASN A 495 15.73 32.01 1.40
C ASN A 495 14.21 32.19 1.29
N ASP A 496 13.46 32.14 2.40
CA ASP A 496 12.03 32.42 2.40
C ASP A 496 11.75 33.92 2.20
N LEU A 497 10.68 34.25 1.48
CA LEU A 497 10.21 35.62 1.25
C LEU A 497 9.04 35.95 2.19
N PHE A 498 9.26 36.91 3.07
CA PHE A 498 8.26 37.41 4.02
C PHE A 498 7.67 38.75 3.53
N LEU A 499 6.37 38.77 3.25
CA LEU A 499 5.66 39.96 2.78
C LEU A 499 4.69 40.46 3.86
N ASN A 500 4.27 41.73 3.76
CA ASN A 500 3.27 42.36 4.63
C ASN A 500 3.49 42.15 6.14
N GLY A 501 4.75 42.14 6.57
CA GLY A 501 5.11 42.00 7.98
C GLY A 501 5.11 40.57 8.51
N ALA A 502 5.08 39.54 7.66
CA ALA A 502 5.28 38.17 8.12
C ALA A 502 6.62 38.01 8.84
N THR A 503 6.64 37.18 9.87
CA THR A 503 7.84 36.88 10.67
C THR A 503 8.00 35.38 10.84
N PHE A 504 9.24 34.91 10.97
CA PHE A 504 9.54 33.49 11.16
C PHE A 504 10.46 33.32 12.37
N HIS A 505 9.96 32.64 13.41
CA HIS A 505 10.80 32.20 14.51
C HIS A 505 11.38 30.82 14.20
N GLN A 506 12.71 30.72 14.21
CA GLN A 506 13.43 29.47 13.98
C GLN A 506 13.73 28.76 15.31
N PHE A 507 13.66 27.43 15.32
CA PHE A 507 13.85 26.58 16.50
C PHE A 507 15.04 25.63 16.28
N ASN A 508 15.87 25.44 17.31
CA ASN A 508 17.01 24.48 17.34
C ASN A 508 17.82 24.40 16.02
N GLN A 509 18.29 25.56 15.56
CA GLN A 509 18.85 25.76 14.21
C GLN A 509 20.08 24.90 13.90
N SER A 510 20.96 24.68 14.89
CA SER A 510 22.29 24.08 14.71
C SER A 510 22.31 22.73 13.99
N PHE A 511 21.23 21.95 14.07
CA PHE A 511 21.13 20.64 13.42
C PHE A 511 20.77 20.72 11.93
N LEU A 512 19.88 21.64 11.54
CA LEU A 512 19.33 21.71 10.17
C LEU A 512 19.99 22.77 9.29
N SER A 513 20.64 23.79 9.87
CA SER A 513 21.22 24.90 9.10
C SER A 513 22.28 24.51 8.07
N ASN A 514 22.85 23.29 8.16
CA ASN A 514 23.86 22.79 7.23
C ASN A 514 23.49 21.43 6.58
N MET A 515 22.23 20.99 6.70
CA MET A 515 21.81 19.71 6.11
C MET A 515 20.93 19.93 4.88
N ASP A 516 21.42 19.45 3.74
CA ASP A 516 20.54 19.19 2.60
C ASP A 516 19.50 18.12 2.99
N PRO A 517 18.25 18.24 2.52
CA PRO A 517 17.27 17.16 2.61
C PRO A 517 17.88 15.83 2.14
N PRO A 518 17.68 14.73 2.89
CA PRO A 518 18.32 13.44 2.61
C PRO A 518 17.61 12.69 1.47
N TYR A 519 17.57 13.31 0.30
CA TYR A 519 17.08 12.72 -0.93
C TYR A 519 18.03 11.63 -1.43
N ALA A 520 17.48 10.62 -2.12
CA ALA A 520 18.28 9.52 -2.68
C ALA A 520 19.27 9.98 -3.75
N SER A 521 18.98 11.09 -4.44
CA SER A 521 19.87 11.71 -5.42
C SER A 521 19.57 13.21 -5.56
N SER A 522 20.50 13.99 -6.10
CA SER A 522 20.27 15.41 -6.41
C SER A 522 19.13 15.63 -7.40
N ALA A 523 18.87 14.67 -8.30
CA ALA A 523 17.75 14.72 -9.24
C ALA A 523 16.38 14.56 -8.55
N SER A 524 16.35 14.13 -7.29
CA SER A 524 15.12 14.05 -6.49
C SER A 524 14.85 15.36 -5.75
N TYR A 525 15.84 16.25 -5.61
CA TYR A 525 15.65 17.54 -4.96
C TYR A 525 14.77 18.46 -5.84
N PRO A 526 13.66 19.03 -5.32
CA PRO A 526 12.80 19.92 -6.09
C PRO A 526 13.54 21.21 -6.49
N PRO A 527 13.50 21.64 -7.77
CA PRO A 527 14.20 22.85 -8.18
C PRO A 527 13.62 24.09 -7.49
N LEU A 528 14.52 24.91 -6.94
CA LEU A 528 14.15 26.17 -6.30
C LEU A 528 13.67 27.19 -7.34
N HIS A 529 12.66 27.98 -6.97
CA HIS A 529 12.17 29.06 -7.80
C HIS A 529 13.12 30.25 -7.72
N SER A 530 13.59 30.74 -8.87
CA SER A 530 14.62 31.79 -8.97
C SER A 530 14.10 33.17 -8.54
N ASP A 531 12.85 33.49 -8.87
CA ASP A 531 12.19 34.74 -8.48
C ASP A 531 10.98 34.47 -7.57
N LEU A 532 11.16 34.64 -6.27
CA LEU A 532 10.08 34.43 -5.29
C LEU A 532 8.96 35.47 -5.38
N HIS A 533 9.17 36.63 -5.99
CA HIS A 533 8.10 37.60 -6.21
C HIS A 533 7.13 37.16 -7.31
N ALA A 534 7.57 36.32 -8.24
CA ALA A 534 6.73 35.74 -9.29
C ALA A 534 5.99 34.46 -8.85
N LEU A 535 6.43 33.81 -7.77
CA LEU A 535 5.82 32.58 -7.26
C LEU A 535 4.32 32.71 -6.93
N PRO A 536 3.82 33.83 -6.35
CA PRO A 536 2.39 34.02 -6.14
C PRO A 536 1.54 33.96 -7.41
N ASP A 537 2.00 34.58 -8.50
CA ASP A 537 1.29 34.58 -9.78
C ASP A 537 1.30 33.20 -10.43
N PHE A 538 2.45 32.51 -10.34
CA PHE A 538 2.61 31.12 -10.77
C PHE A 538 1.66 30.20 -10.02
N LEU A 539 1.75 30.13 -8.69
CA LEU A 539 0.92 29.22 -7.89
C LEU A 539 -0.56 29.62 -7.88
N GLY A 540 -0.86 30.92 -7.99
CA GLY A 540 -2.24 31.40 -8.16
C GLY A 540 -2.90 30.87 -9.43
N SER A 541 -2.10 30.58 -10.46
CA SER A 541 -2.56 30.05 -11.75
C SER A 541 -2.44 28.53 -11.85
N CYS A 542 -1.45 27.93 -11.18
CA CYS A 542 -0.96 26.58 -11.48
C CYS A 542 -1.06 25.61 -10.31
N SER A 543 -1.67 25.98 -9.19
CA SER A 543 -1.94 25.06 -8.10
C SER A 543 -3.38 24.54 -8.12
N GLY A 544 -3.56 23.30 -7.66
CA GLY A 544 -4.85 22.62 -7.61
C GLY A 544 -5.15 21.81 -8.86
N ALA A 545 -6.37 21.28 -8.94
CA ALA A 545 -6.82 20.52 -10.09
C ALA A 545 -6.96 21.45 -11.31
N ILE A 546 -6.34 21.08 -12.42
CA ILE A 546 -6.40 21.83 -13.68
C ILE A 546 -7.25 21.06 -14.70
N VAL A 547 -8.28 21.73 -15.21
CA VAL A 547 -9.19 21.17 -16.21
C VAL A 547 -9.02 21.88 -17.55
N GLU A 548 -8.81 23.20 -17.53
CA GLU A 548 -8.78 24.00 -18.75
C GLU A 548 -7.41 24.02 -19.43
N HIS A 549 -7.39 23.81 -20.76
CA HIS A 549 -6.18 23.91 -21.57
C HIS A 549 -5.53 25.31 -21.55
N SER A 550 -6.32 26.36 -21.36
CA SER A 550 -5.85 27.75 -21.22
C SER A 550 -4.91 27.93 -20.02
N ILE A 551 -5.26 27.31 -18.88
CA ILE A 551 -4.46 27.33 -17.66
C ILE A 551 -3.14 26.60 -17.89
N LEU A 552 -3.15 25.47 -18.61
CA LEU A 552 -1.94 24.72 -18.95
C LEU A 552 -0.95 25.53 -19.80
N ALA A 553 -1.45 26.30 -20.77
CA ALA A 553 -0.62 27.22 -21.54
C ALA A 553 -0.01 28.30 -20.64
N LYS A 554 -0.84 28.93 -19.79
CA LYS A 554 -0.38 29.94 -18.84
C LYS A 554 0.70 29.40 -17.88
N CYS A 555 0.53 28.18 -17.38
CA CYS A 555 1.51 27.55 -16.51
C CYS A 555 2.83 27.27 -17.22
N ARG A 556 2.80 26.96 -18.51
CA ARG A 556 4.01 26.78 -19.31
C ARG A 556 4.74 28.12 -19.52
N ASP A 557 3.99 29.19 -19.78
CA ASP A 557 4.55 30.52 -20.06
C ASP A 557 5.15 31.15 -18.79
N LEU A 558 4.52 30.95 -17.63
CA LEU A 558 5.01 31.44 -16.34
C LEU A 558 6.27 30.70 -15.85
N VAL A 559 6.57 29.52 -16.39
CA VAL A 559 7.82 28.79 -16.13
C VAL A 559 8.99 29.37 -16.94
N GLY A 560 8.72 30.21 -17.94
CA GLY A 560 9.70 30.81 -18.86
C GLY A 560 10.71 31.79 -18.26
N PHE A 561 10.82 31.89 -16.94
CA PHE A 561 11.90 32.58 -16.22
C PHE A 561 12.85 31.55 -15.56
N GLN A 562 13.54 30.75 -16.38
CA GLN A 562 14.74 30.02 -15.96
C GLN A 562 15.86 30.15 -16.98
#